data_AF-Q2A9W1-F1
#
_entry.id   AF-Q2A9W1-F1
#
_cell.length_a   1.000
_cell.length_b   1.000
_cell.length_c   1.000
_cell.angle_alpha   90.00
_cell.angle_beta   90.00
_cell.angle_gamma   90.00
#
_symmetry.space_group_name_H-M   'P 1'
#
loop_
_entity.id
_entity.type
_entity.pdbx_description
1 polymer ?
#
loop_
_entity_poly.entity_id
_entity_poly.type
_entity_poly.pdbx_seq_one_letter_code
_entity_poly.pdbx_strand_id
1 'polypeptide(L)' 'MTTFNNLPSIFVPLVGLVFPALAMASLFLHIQKK' A
#
# COMPACT_ATOMS: atom_id res chain seq x y z
N MET A 1 -1.41 -30.04 -2.99
CA MET A 1 -1.99 -28.83 -2.37
C MET A 1 -0.92 -27.74 -2.41
N THR A 2 -0.90 -26.90 -3.45
CA THR A 2 0.06 -25.79 -3.55
C THR A 2 -0.46 -24.63 -2.69
N THR A 3 -0.11 -24.65 -1.41
CA THR A 3 -0.42 -23.52 -0.51
C THR A 3 0.42 -22.34 -0.97
N PHE A 4 -0.23 -21.28 -1.40
CA PHE A 4 0.38 -20.03 -1.85
C PHE A 4 1.07 -19.29 -0.67
N ASN A 5 2.15 -19.87 -0.15
CA ASN A 5 2.79 -19.44 1.09
C ASN A 5 3.50 -18.08 0.98
N ASN A 6 3.67 -17.59 -0.24
CA ASN A 6 4.48 -16.41 -0.56
C ASN A 6 3.62 -15.14 -0.77
N LEU A 7 2.29 -15.30 -0.87
CA LEU A 7 1.35 -14.18 -0.98
C LEU A 7 1.42 -13.21 0.22
N PRO A 8 1.40 -13.67 1.49
CA PRO A 8 1.46 -12.74 2.61
C PRO A 8 2.73 -11.89 2.60
N SER A 9 3.87 -12.45 2.14
CA SER A 9 5.14 -11.71 2.05
C SER A 9 5.10 -10.53 1.06
N ILE A 10 4.21 -10.56 0.07
CA ILE A 10 4.09 -9.51 -0.95
C ILE A 10 2.97 -8.54 -0.57
N PHE A 11 1.83 -9.04 -0.09
CA PHE A 11 0.69 -8.21 0.27
C PHE A 11 0.89 -7.42 1.56
N VAL A 12 1.63 -7.96 2.54
CA VAL A 12 1.86 -7.26 3.81
C VAL A 12 2.67 -5.97 3.59
N PRO A 13 3.83 -5.97 2.90
CA PRO A 13 4.52 -4.71 2.59
C PRO A 13 3.74 -3.80 1.62
N LEU A 14 3.04 -4.38 0.65
CA LEU A 14 2.29 -3.61 -0.35
C LEU A 14 1.13 -2.82 0.29
N VAL A 15 0.34 -3.46 1.16
CA VAL A 15 -0.80 -2.83 1.85
C VAL A 15 -0.38 -2.07 3.09
N GLY A 16 0.69 -2.49 3.77
CA GLY A 16 1.16 -1.86 5.01
C GLY A 16 2.11 -0.68 4.81
N LEU A 17 2.83 -0.60 3.69
CA LEU A 17 3.83 0.44 3.44
C LEU A 17 3.56 1.23 2.16
N VAL A 18 3.44 0.55 1.03
CA VAL A 18 3.36 1.21 -0.29
C VAL A 18 2.01 1.90 -0.49
N PHE A 19 0.90 1.19 -0.27
CA PHE A 19 -0.44 1.75 -0.41
C PHE A 19 -0.70 2.92 0.54
N PRO A 20 -0.33 2.86 1.84
CA PRO A 20 -0.48 3.97 2.77
C PRO A 20 0.38 5.18 2.39
N ALA A 21 1.65 4.97 1.98
CA ALA A 21 2.51 6.04 1.51
C ALA A 21 1.90 6.77 0.30
N LEU A 22 1.35 6.02 -0.66
CA LEU A 22 0.68 6.58 -1.82
C LEU A 22 -0.59 7.34 -1.45
N ALA A 23 -1.41 6.79 -0.54
CA ALA A 23 -2.62 7.44 -0.07
C ALA A 23 -2.31 8.77 0.64
N MET A 24 -1.29 8.79 1.50
CA MET A 24 -0.83 10.00 2.19
C MET A 24 -0.30 11.05 1.22
N ALA A 25 0.51 10.66 0.23
CA ALA A 25 1.03 11.59 -0.78
C ALA A 25 -0.09 12.15 -1.68
N SER A 26 -1.02 11.30 -2.11
CA SER A 26 -2.19 11.71 -2.90
C SER A 26 -3.10 12.66 -2.12
N LEU A 27 -3.38 12.33 -0.86
CA LEU A 27 -4.18 13.17 0.03
C LEU A 27 -3.49 14.50 0.29
N PHE A 28 -2.17 14.51 0.52
CA PHE A 28 -1.37 15.71 0.69
C PHE A 28 -1.48 16.64 -0.53
N LEU A 29 -1.32 16.11 -1.74
CA LEU A 29 -1.49 16.91 -2.96
C LEU A 29 -2.93 17.40 -3.14
N HIS A 30 -3.93 16.60 -2.76
CA HIS A 30 -5.34 17.01 -2.82
C HIS A 30 -5.65 18.18 -1.88
N ILE A 31 -5.15 18.14 -0.63
CA ILE A 31 -5.37 19.21 0.34
C ILE A 31 -4.58 20.49 0.03
N GLN A 32 -3.39 20.37 -0.57
CA GLN A 32 -2.55 21.52 -0.96
C GLN A 32 -3.07 22.27 -2.20
N LYS A 33 -3.90 21.62 -3.03
CA LYS A 33 -4.54 22.26 -4.19
C LYS A 33 -5.79 23.07 -3.81
N LYS A 34 -6.06 23.22 -2.52
CA LYS A 34 -7.06 24.12 -1.95
C LYS A 34 -6.34 25.28 -1.29
#